data_AF-A0A8X8AVD1-F1
#
_entry.id   AF-A0A8X8AVD1-F1
#
_cell.length_a   1.000
_cell.length_b   1.000
_cell.length_c   1.000
_cell.angle_alpha   90.00
_cell.angle_beta   90.00
_cell.angle_gamma   90.00
#
_symmetry.space_group_name_H-M   'P 1'
#
loop_
_entity.id
_entity.type
_entity.pdbx_description
1 polymer ?
#
loop_
_entity_poly.entity_id
_entity_poly.type
_entity_poly.pdbx_seq_one_letter_code
_entity_poly.pdbx_strand_id
1 'polypeptide(L)'
;MAESFTDKMIELYHKEPKRPEVKITEKLDEERGHVLVAESSQGKNVSQLFGDKAKGVHHFHGAVFTGTLTDPEYAPNGEKIRLDIPHGLYDGGRVTFSWKWTKDYYGAENVPEATYGRIKLEAGTPTRFTLSSRKGAGWEGYDFWGQINSKDEINATTKIDGRETQIVFKRLDGT
;
A
#
# COMPACT_ATOMS: atom_id res chain seq x y z
N MET A 1 -2.83 -32.12 -13.85
CA MET A 1 -2.64 -30.67 -14.11
C MET A 1 -3.37 -29.93 -13.01
N ALA A 2 -2.64 -29.39 -12.04
CA ALA A 2 -3.21 -28.58 -10.97
C ALA A 2 -3.07 -27.12 -11.38
N GLU A 3 -4.17 -26.46 -11.74
CA GLU A 3 -4.21 -25.00 -11.85
C GLU A 3 -3.77 -24.42 -10.50
N SER A 4 -2.69 -23.62 -10.51
CA SER A 4 -2.15 -23.04 -9.30
C SER A 4 -3.16 -22.07 -8.69
N PHE A 5 -3.43 -22.22 -7.40
CA PHE A 5 -4.31 -21.32 -6.63
C PHE A 5 -3.88 -19.84 -6.75
N THR A 6 -2.60 -19.63 -7.04
CA THR A 6 -1.99 -18.32 -7.32
C THR A 6 -2.48 -17.70 -8.62
N ASP A 7 -2.62 -18.49 -9.70
CA ASP A 7 -3.04 -17.97 -11.01
C ASP A 7 -4.50 -17.49 -10.97
N LYS A 8 -5.39 -18.24 -10.30
CA LYS A 8 -6.78 -17.84 -10.07
C LYS A 8 -6.92 -16.61 -9.19
N MET A 9 -6.03 -16.43 -8.21
CA MET A 9 -6.03 -15.25 -7.34
C MET A 9 -5.62 -13.99 -8.11
N ILE A 10 -4.64 -14.09 -9.01
CA ILE A 10 -4.21 -12.99 -9.88
C ILE A 10 -5.32 -12.63 -10.89
N GLU A 11 -5.99 -13.63 -11.47
CA GLU A 11 -7.15 -13.40 -12.36
C GLU A 11 -8.32 -12.70 -11.64
N LEU A 12 -8.59 -13.08 -10.39
CA LEU A 12 -9.60 -12.44 -9.54
C LEU A 12 -9.20 -11.00 -9.16
N TYR A 13 -7.91 -10.74 -8.97
CA TYR A 13 -7.36 -9.42 -8.65
C TYR A 13 -7.34 -8.46 -9.84
N HIS A 14 -7.38 -8.99 -11.07
CA HIS A 14 -7.44 -8.22 -12.31
C HIS A 14 -8.85 -8.09 -12.90
N LYS A 15 -9.86 -8.74 -12.28
CA LYS A 15 -11.26 -8.47 -12.62
C LYS A 15 -11.68 -7.11 -12.06
N GLU A 16 -12.39 -6.32 -12.88
CA GLU A 16 -13.02 -5.08 -12.42
C GLU A 16 -13.88 -5.36 -11.17
N PRO A 17 -13.67 -4.61 -10.07
CA PRO A 17 -14.39 -4.86 -8.84
C PRO A 17 -15.87 -4.51 -9.01
N LYS A 18 -16.75 -5.50 -8.84
CA LYS A 18 -18.18 -5.24 -8.61
C LYS A 18 -18.33 -4.57 -7.25
N ARG A 19 -18.59 -3.27 -7.26
CA ARG A 19 -18.83 -2.43 -6.07
C ARG A 19 -19.83 -3.10 -5.12
N PRO A 20 -19.49 -3.35 -3.84
CA PRO A 20 -20.52 -3.56 -2.83
C PRO A 20 -21.12 -2.20 -2.45
N GLU A 21 -22.40 -2.01 -2.71
CA GLU A 21 -23.16 -0.87 -2.17
C GLU A 21 -23.39 -1.09 -0.67
N VAL A 22 -22.67 -0.36 0.18
CA VAL A 22 -22.90 -0.35 1.62
C VAL A 22 -24.04 0.61 1.93
N LYS A 23 -25.21 0.08 2.31
CA LYS A 23 -26.31 0.89 2.87
C LYS A 23 -26.01 1.20 4.34
N ILE A 24 -25.71 2.46 4.64
CA ILE A 24 -25.55 2.94 6.01
C ILE A 24 -26.93 3.37 6.52
N THR A 25 -27.47 2.63 7.49
CA THR A 25 -28.79 2.88 8.11
C THR A 25 -28.72 3.53 9.50
N GLU A 26 -27.52 3.80 10.03
CA GLU A 26 -27.37 4.35 11.37
C GLU A 26 -27.24 5.88 11.38
N LYS A 27 -27.94 6.51 12.32
CA LYS A 27 -27.85 7.94 12.60
C LYS A 27 -26.55 8.18 13.37
N LEU A 28 -25.67 9.01 12.79
CA LEU A 28 -24.38 9.38 13.39
C LEU A 28 -24.60 10.12 14.71
N ASP A 29 -23.87 9.70 15.73
CA ASP A 29 -23.84 10.27 17.08
C ASP A 29 -23.25 11.70 17.05
N GLU A 30 -24.05 12.70 17.48
CA GLU A 30 -23.71 14.12 17.43
C GLU A 30 -22.61 14.52 18.44
N GLU A 31 -22.38 13.73 19.50
CA GLU A 31 -21.35 14.02 20.52
C GLU A 31 -19.96 13.53 20.12
N ARG A 32 -19.88 12.64 19.11
CA ARG A 32 -18.62 12.18 18.53
C ARG A 32 -18.26 13.05 17.35
N GLY A 33 -17.65 14.21 17.65
CA GLY A 33 -17.08 15.12 16.65
C GLY A 33 -16.26 14.37 15.60
N HIS A 34 -16.86 14.17 14.43
CA HIS A 34 -16.35 13.38 13.34
C HIS A 34 -15.69 14.31 12.30
N VAL A 35 -14.50 14.82 12.60
CA VAL A 35 -13.81 15.79 11.75
C VAL A 35 -13.32 15.13 10.46
N LEU A 36 -13.87 15.59 9.33
CA LEU A 36 -13.40 15.25 7.98
C LEU A 36 -12.18 16.13 7.68
N VAL A 37 -11.00 15.53 7.60
CA VAL A 37 -9.79 16.25 7.21
C VAL A 37 -9.37 15.75 5.83
N ALA A 38 -9.85 16.44 4.80
CA ALA A 38 -9.30 16.31 3.46
C ALA A 38 -8.10 17.27 3.35
N GLU A 39 -6.87 16.76 3.48
CA GLU A 39 -5.70 17.61 3.29
C GLU A 39 -5.33 17.70 1.80
N SER A 40 -5.20 18.94 1.32
CA SER A 40 -4.54 19.30 0.06
C SER A 40 -3.11 19.80 0.26
N SER A 41 -2.59 19.75 1.50
CA SER A 41 -1.29 20.31 1.88
C SER A 41 -0.64 19.50 3.00
N GLN A 42 0.65 19.18 2.85
CA GLN A 42 1.43 18.30 3.71
C GLN A 42 1.50 18.80 5.17
N GLY A 43 1.09 17.97 6.14
CA GLY A 43 1.50 18.10 7.54
C GLY A 43 0.71 19.07 8.43
N LYS A 44 -0.45 19.58 7.99
CA LYS A 44 -1.18 20.60 8.73
C LYS A 44 -1.99 20.04 9.91
N ASN A 45 -2.40 18.77 9.85
CA ASN A 45 -3.30 18.12 10.82
C ASN A 45 -2.69 16.90 11.52
N VAL A 46 -1.36 16.88 11.70
CA VAL A 46 -0.63 15.80 12.40
C VAL A 46 -1.24 15.51 13.79
N SER A 47 -1.60 16.55 14.55
CA SER A 47 -2.22 16.38 15.87
C SER A 47 -3.61 15.73 15.83
N GLN A 48 -4.33 15.83 14.70
CA GLN A 48 -5.65 15.24 14.52
C GLN A 48 -5.58 13.80 13.98
N LEU A 49 -4.50 13.46 13.26
CA LEU A 49 -4.18 12.08 12.85
C LEU A 49 -3.81 11.18 14.04
N PHE A 50 -3.08 11.73 15.01
CA PHE A 50 -2.54 11.00 16.17
C PHE A 50 -3.23 11.30 17.51
N GLY A 51 -4.20 12.21 17.53
CA GLY A 51 -5.03 12.53 18.70
C GLY A 51 -6.38 11.81 18.64
N ASP A 52 -6.39 10.48 18.79
CA ASP A 52 -7.55 9.62 19.06
C ASP A 52 -8.84 9.75 18.21
N LYS A 53 -8.87 10.49 17.09
CA LYS A 53 -10.11 10.74 16.30
C LYS A 53 -9.95 10.90 14.78
N ALA A 54 -9.06 10.19 14.11
CA ALA A 54 -8.77 10.47 12.69
C ALA A 54 -9.59 9.65 11.67
N LYS A 55 -10.43 10.33 10.88
CA LYS A 55 -11.04 9.82 9.63
C LYS A 55 -10.05 9.56 8.48
N GLY A 56 -8.74 9.79 8.67
CA GLY A 56 -7.69 9.57 7.66
C GLY A 56 -7.61 8.12 7.17
N VAL A 57 -7.97 7.17 8.03
CA VAL A 57 -8.06 5.74 7.69
C VAL A 57 -9.01 5.50 6.52
N HIS A 58 -10.17 6.18 6.49
CA HIS A 58 -11.16 5.98 5.43
C HIS A 58 -10.69 6.49 4.06
N HIS A 59 -9.82 7.50 4.00
CA HIS A 59 -9.32 7.98 2.70
C HIS A 59 -8.50 6.93 1.97
N PHE A 60 -7.83 6.06 2.71
CA PHE A 60 -7.04 4.96 2.14
C PHE A 60 -7.81 3.64 2.11
N HIS A 61 -9.07 3.60 2.56
CA HIS A 61 -9.84 2.37 2.57
C HIS A 61 -10.16 1.92 1.14
N GLY A 62 -9.65 0.74 0.76
CA GLY A 62 -9.77 0.23 -0.60
C GLY A 62 -8.85 0.92 -1.60
N ALA A 63 -7.96 1.80 -1.14
CA ALA A 63 -7.10 2.56 -2.02
C ALA A 63 -6.02 1.66 -2.62
N VAL A 64 -5.79 1.87 -3.91
CA VAL A 64 -4.73 1.21 -4.66
C VAL A 64 -3.78 2.29 -5.14
N PHE A 65 -2.48 2.05 -4.97
CA PHE A 65 -1.45 2.91 -5.51
C PHE A 65 -0.58 2.14 -6.48
N THR A 66 -0.04 2.83 -7.47
CA THR A 66 0.91 2.26 -8.42
C THR A 66 2.15 3.15 -8.54
N GLY A 67 3.30 2.53 -8.72
CA GLY A 67 4.57 3.19 -8.95
C GLY A 67 5.47 2.35 -9.87
N THR A 68 6.71 2.79 -10.00
CA THR A 68 7.74 2.09 -10.75
C THR A 68 8.88 1.68 -9.82
N LEU A 69 9.22 0.40 -9.83
CA LEU A 69 10.34 -0.19 -9.12
C LEU A 69 11.50 -0.38 -10.10
N THR A 70 12.63 0.27 -9.86
CA THR A 70 13.80 0.18 -10.74
C THR A 70 14.95 -0.52 -10.03
N ASP A 71 15.53 -1.54 -10.65
CA ASP A 71 16.73 -2.19 -10.16
C ASP A 71 17.61 -2.58 -11.36
N PRO A 72 18.93 -2.31 -11.35
CA PRO A 72 19.79 -2.58 -12.50
C PRO A 72 19.84 -4.04 -12.97
N GLU A 73 19.58 -5.00 -12.08
CA GLU A 73 19.69 -6.44 -12.37
C GLU A 73 18.32 -7.09 -12.57
N TYR A 74 17.35 -6.76 -11.71
CA TYR A 74 16.06 -7.45 -11.67
C TYR A 74 14.93 -6.68 -12.37
N ALA A 75 15.07 -5.36 -12.53
CA ALA A 75 14.09 -4.46 -13.13
C ALA A 75 14.76 -3.30 -13.93
N PRO A 76 15.62 -3.61 -14.91
CA PRO A 76 16.46 -2.59 -15.58
C PRO A 76 15.66 -1.55 -16.38
N ASN A 77 14.46 -1.91 -16.82
CA ASN A 77 13.55 -1.02 -17.54
C ASN A 77 12.51 -0.36 -16.62
N GLY A 78 12.57 -0.65 -15.32
CA GLY A 78 11.52 -0.31 -14.36
C GLY A 78 10.31 -1.24 -14.48
N GLU A 79 9.89 -1.77 -13.34
CA GLU A 79 8.73 -2.66 -13.23
C GLU A 79 7.59 -1.97 -12.51
N LYS A 80 6.37 -2.19 -12.98
CA LYS A 80 5.19 -1.63 -12.32
C LYS A 80 4.98 -2.36 -11.00
N ILE A 81 4.92 -1.59 -9.91
CA ILE A 81 4.59 -2.08 -8.57
C ILE A 81 3.28 -1.48 -8.10
N ARG A 82 2.49 -2.28 -7.38
CA ARG A 82 1.20 -1.92 -6.81
C ARG A 82 1.25 -2.03 -5.29
N LEU A 83 0.62 -1.09 -4.62
CA LEU A 83 0.35 -1.08 -3.18
C LEU A 83 -1.16 -1.10 -2.96
N ASP A 84 -1.66 -2.15 -2.32
CA ASP A 84 -3.06 -2.33 -1.95
C ASP A 84 -3.27 -2.03 -0.46
N ILE A 85 -4.23 -1.15 -0.16
CA ILE A 85 -4.59 -0.74 1.20
C ILE A 85 -6.08 -1.04 1.43
N PRO A 86 -6.46 -2.29 1.75
CA PRO A 86 -7.87 -2.70 1.80
C PRO A 86 -8.69 -2.01 2.90
N HIS A 87 -8.10 -1.74 4.05
CA HIS A 87 -8.83 -1.28 5.24
C HIS A 87 -8.45 0.14 5.70
N GLY A 88 -7.64 0.83 4.90
CA GLY A 88 -7.08 2.11 5.27
C GLY A 88 -5.69 2.01 5.90
N LEU A 89 -5.09 3.17 6.11
CA LEU A 89 -3.73 3.30 6.59
C LEU A 89 -3.74 3.72 8.07
N TYR A 90 -3.36 2.80 8.95
CA TYR A 90 -3.33 2.95 10.41
C TYR A 90 -2.34 1.94 10.99
N ASP A 91 -2.00 2.09 12.28
CA ASP A 91 -1.16 1.12 12.98
C ASP A 91 -1.77 -0.29 12.98
N GLY A 92 -1.02 -1.26 12.47
CA GLY A 92 -1.45 -2.64 12.28
C GLY A 92 -2.30 -2.88 11.03
N GLY A 93 -2.60 -1.83 10.26
CA GLY A 93 -3.33 -1.87 9.00
C GLY A 93 -2.63 -2.75 7.97
N ARG A 94 -3.41 -3.59 7.28
CA ARG A 94 -2.88 -4.57 6.32
C ARG A 94 -2.60 -3.88 5.00
N VAL A 95 -1.45 -4.19 4.40
CA VAL A 95 -1.08 -3.73 3.06
C VAL A 95 -0.46 -4.86 2.26
N THR A 96 -0.55 -4.78 0.94
CA THR A 96 0.14 -5.71 0.03
C THR A 96 0.88 -4.92 -1.03
N PHE A 97 2.18 -5.19 -1.16
CA PHE A 97 3.00 -4.74 -2.29
C PHE A 97 3.10 -5.89 -3.28
N SER A 98 2.87 -5.64 -4.57
CA SER A 98 2.95 -6.67 -5.61
C SER A 98 3.51 -6.12 -6.90
N TRP A 99 4.35 -6.91 -7.57
CA TRP A 99 4.97 -6.56 -8.84
C TRP A 99 5.40 -7.84 -9.57
N LYS A 100 6.04 -7.67 -10.71
CA LYS A 100 6.61 -8.75 -11.51
C LYS A 100 8.04 -8.38 -11.86
N TRP A 101 8.99 -9.25 -11.57
CA TRP A 101 10.39 -9.04 -11.95
C TRP A 101 10.57 -9.24 -13.45
N THR A 102 11.44 -8.45 -14.08
CA THR A 102 11.96 -8.78 -15.42
C THR A 102 12.66 -10.13 -15.33
N LYS A 103 13.52 -10.27 -14.31
CA LYS A 103 14.32 -11.46 -14.02
C LYS A 103 14.52 -11.58 -12.51
N ASP A 104 14.41 -12.78 -11.96
CA ASP A 104 14.65 -13.04 -10.53
C ASP A 104 16.11 -13.42 -10.24
N TYR A 105 16.41 -13.67 -8.96
CA TYR A 105 17.74 -14.09 -8.49
C TYR A 105 18.25 -15.38 -9.15
N TYR A 106 17.36 -16.31 -9.47
CA TYR A 106 17.71 -17.59 -10.12
C TYR A 106 17.77 -17.50 -11.64
N GLY A 107 17.46 -16.33 -12.19
CA GLY A 107 17.42 -16.04 -13.61
C GLY A 107 16.14 -16.46 -14.33
N ALA A 108 15.09 -16.83 -13.58
CA ALA A 108 13.76 -16.99 -14.15
C ALA A 108 13.19 -15.62 -14.52
N GLU A 109 12.62 -15.53 -15.71
CA GLU A 109 12.03 -14.29 -16.21
C GLU A 109 10.58 -14.17 -15.73
N ASN A 110 10.08 -12.93 -15.67
CA ASN A 110 8.65 -12.68 -15.50
C ASN A 110 8.07 -13.26 -14.18
N VAL A 111 8.85 -13.23 -13.10
CA VAL A 111 8.46 -13.85 -11.82
C VAL A 111 7.58 -12.89 -11.02
N PRO A 112 6.34 -13.30 -10.65
CA PRO A 112 5.50 -12.48 -9.78
C PRO A 112 6.03 -12.49 -8.34
N GLU A 113 6.00 -11.32 -7.71
CA GLU A 113 6.46 -11.15 -6.34
C GLU A 113 5.42 -10.37 -5.53
N ALA A 114 5.29 -10.71 -4.26
CA ALA A 114 4.41 -9.99 -3.37
C ALA A 114 4.94 -10.00 -1.93
N THR A 115 4.79 -8.86 -1.26
CA THR A 115 5.01 -8.72 0.17
C THR A 115 3.72 -8.26 0.83
N TYR A 116 3.16 -9.13 1.66
CA TYR A 116 2.09 -8.77 2.57
C TYR A 116 2.70 -8.20 3.85
N GLY A 117 2.15 -7.11 4.38
CA GLY A 117 2.66 -6.51 5.61
C GLY A 117 1.61 -5.82 6.46
N ARG A 118 2.03 -5.40 7.65
CA ARG A 118 1.25 -4.53 8.53
C ARG A 118 1.97 -3.23 8.77
N ILE A 119 1.29 -2.13 8.52
CA ILE A 119 1.81 -0.78 8.72
C ILE A 119 2.11 -0.54 10.20
N LYS A 120 3.22 0.14 10.46
CA LYS A 120 3.50 0.86 11.69
C LYS A 120 3.72 2.32 11.30
N LEU A 121 2.87 3.20 11.78
CA LEU A 121 2.99 4.62 11.61
C LEU A 121 3.99 5.17 12.60
N GLU A 122 4.77 6.13 12.13
CA GLU A 122 5.78 6.81 12.92
C GLU A 122 5.53 8.31 12.81
N ALA A 123 5.61 8.99 13.96
CA ALA A 123 5.46 10.43 14.02
C ALA A 123 6.50 11.11 13.13
N GLY A 124 6.04 12.08 12.35
CA GLY A 124 6.87 12.83 11.40
C GLY A 124 6.03 13.76 10.53
N THR A 125 6.70 14.70 9.89
CA THR A 125 6.09 15.61 8.90
C THR A 125 6.89 15.52 7.60
N PRO A 126 6.41 14.80 6.58
CA PRO A 126 5.17 14.01 6.51
C PRO A 126 5.19 12.78 7.42
N THR A 127 4.01 12.21 7.68
CA THR A 127 3.86 10.97 8.45
C THR A 127 4.65 9.85 7.81
N ARG A 128 5.40 9.10 8.62
CA ARG A 128 6.23 8.00 8.17
C ARG A 128 5.54 6.67 8.41
N PHE A 129 5.94 5.66 7.65
CA PHE A 129 5.53 4.30 7.90
C PHE A 129 6.69 3.33 7.75
N THR A 130 6.61 2.22 8.48
CA THR A 130 7.41 1.01 8.33
C THR A 130 6.48 -0.20 8.31
N LEU A 131 7.00 -1.39 8.01
CA LEU A 131 6.27 -2.65 8.19
C LEU A 131 6.62 -3.26 9.56
N SER A 132 5.63 -3.39 10.45
CA SER A 132 5.76 -4.11 11.73
C SER A 132 5.87 -5.63 11.57
N SER A 133 5.33 -6.14 10.47
CA SER A 133 5.41 -7.53 10.05
C SER A 133 5.35 -7.57 8.54
N ARG A 134 6.02 -8.55 7.97
CA ARG A 134 6.07 -8.79 6.54
C ARG A 134 6.07 -10.30 6.28
N LYS A 135 5.55 -10.67 5.11
CA LYS A 135 5.56 -12.05 4.62
C LYS A 135 5.55 -12.06 3.09
N GLY A 136 6.51 -12.79 2.52
CA GLY A 136 6.54 -13.13 1.10
C GLY A 136 6.01 -14.54 0.84
N ALA A 137 6.07 -14.97 -0.41
CA ALA A 137 5.69 -16.32 -0.82
C ALA A 137 6.76 -17.36 -0.38
N GLY A 138 6.69 -17.81 0.88
CA GLY A 138 7.62 -18.80 1.43
C GLY A 138 8.88 -18.22 2.08
N TRP A 139 8.93 -16.91 2.27
CA TRP A 139 10.06 -16.19 2.87
C TRP A 139 9.56 -14.96 3.66
N GLU A 140 10.45 -14.18 4.26
CA GLU A 140 10.09 -13.07 5.17
C GLU A 140 9.37 -11.90 4.46
N GLY A 141 9.59 -11.68 3.17
CA GLY A 141 9.08 -10.53 2.43
C GLY A 141 10.07 -9.35 2.45
N TYR A 142 9.86 -8.39 1.55
CA TYR A 142 10.73 -7.21 1.46
C TYR A 142 10.42 -6.22 2.60
N ASP A 143 11.43 -5.45 2.99
CA ASP A 143 11.18 -4.27 3.82
C ASP A 143 10.60 -3.16 2.97
N PHE A 144 9.61 -2.46 3.52
CA PHE A 144 9.13 -1.21 2.97
C PHE A 144 9.03 -0.19 4.11
N TRP A 145 9.54 1.00 3.85
CA TRP A 145 9.39 2.16 4.72
C TRP A 145 9.23 3.42 3.89
N GLY A 146 8.69 4.48 4.47
CA GLY A 146 8.44 5.66 3.65
C GLY A 146 7.64 6.74 4.33
N GLN A 147 7.04 7.57 3.48
CA GLN A 147 6.35 8.80 3.83
C GLN A 147 5.01 8.89 3.11
N ILE A 148 3.98 9.29 3.83
CA ILE A 148 2.65 9.55 3.29
C ILE A 148 2.59 11.04 2.99
N ASN A 149 2.79 11.42 1.73
CA ASN A 149 2.87 12.82 1.33
C ASN A 149 1.49 13.44 1.21
N SER A 150 0.52 12.68 0.69
CA SER A 150 -0.87 13.09 0.56
C SER A 150 -1.81 11.89 0.45
N LYS A 151 -3.12 12.13 0.29
CA LYS A 151 -4.11 11.09 0.00
C LYS A 151 -3.90 10.40 -1.37
N ASP A 152 -3.11 11.01 -2.26
CA ASP A 152 -2.91 10.57 -3.64
C ASP A 152 -1.45 10.19 -3.92
N GLU A 153 -0.55 10.37 -2.95
CA GLU A 153 0.88 10.10 -3.11
C GLU A 153 1.51 9.52 -1.83
N ILE A 154 2.20 8.39 -2.01
CA ILE A 154 3.04 7.76 -0.99
C ILE A 154 4.44 7.59 -1.58
N ASN A 155 5.47 7.97 -0.84
CA ASN A 155 6.85 7.62 -1.19
C ASN A 155 7.26 6.44 -0.33
N ALA A 156 7.69 5.35 -0.96
CA ALA A 156 8.23 4.19 -0.26
C ALA A 156 9.65 3.91 -0.73
N THR A 157 10.43 3.30 0.14
CA THR A 157 11.74 2.76 -0.14
C THR A 157 11.72 1.29 0.22
N THR A 158 12.36 0.46 -0.60
CA THR A 158 12.64 -0.94 -0.32
C THR A 158 14.11 -1.24 -0.56
N LYS A 159 14.57 -2.38 -0.04
CA LYS A 159 15.94 -2.85 -0.20
C LYS A 159 15.98 -4.11 -1.05
N ILE A 160 16.64 -4.03 -2.20
CA ILE A 160 16.84 -5.14 -3.13
C ILE A 160 18.33 -5.40 -3.21
N ASP A 161 18.76 -6.60 -2.80
CA ASP A 161 20.18 -7.00 -2.82
C ASP A 161 21.14 -5.92 -2.27
N GLY A 162 20.82 -5.41 -1.08
CA GLY A 162 21.64 -4.37 -0.43
C GLY A 162 21.37 -2.94 -0.90
N ARG A 163 20.73 -2.73 -2.05
CA ARG A 163 20.48 -1.42 -2.66
C ARG A 163 19.12 -0.87 -2.29
N GLU A 164 19.08 0.40 -1.87
CA GLU A 164 17.82 1.10 -1.63
C GLU A 164 17.22 1.58 -2.95
N THR A 165 15.95 1.26 -3.15
CA THR A 165 15.17 1.71 -4.31
C THR A 165 13.99 2.51 -3.81
N GLN A 166 13.91 3.77 -4.24
CA GLN A 166 12.78 4.64 -3.95
C GLN A 166 11.68 4.46 -5.01
N ILE A 167 10.44 4.43 -4.56
CA ILE A 167 9.24 4.27 -5.35
C ILE A 167 8.30 5.42 -5.02
N VAL A 168 7.88 6.16 -6.04
CA VAL A 168 6.80 7.16 -5.91
C VAL A 168 5.50 6.48 -6.31
N PHE A 169 4.65 6.23 -5.33
CA PHE A 169 3.33 5.65 -5.50
C PHE A 169 2.30 6.75 -5.73
N LYS A 170 1.55 6.65 -6.83
CA LYS A 170 0.39 7.49 -7.13
C LYS A 170 -0.88 6.67 -6.99
N ARG A 171 -1.92 7.26 -6.40
CA ARG A 171 -3.22 6.60 -6.26
C ARG A 171 -3.80 6.30 -7.64
N LEU A 172 -4.37 5.13 -7.79
CA LEU A 172 -5.11 4.73 -8.96
C LEU A 172 -6.50 5.37 -8.91
N ASP A 173 -6.86 6.13 -9.94
CA ASP A 173 -8.15 6.82 -10.02
C ASP A 173 -9.32 5.84 -9.84
N GLY A 174 -10.31 6.23 -9.04
CA GLY A 174 -11.50 5.43 -8.75
C GLY A 174 -11.34 4.36 -7.67
N THR A 175 -10.19 4.33 -6.99
CA THR A 175 -9.95 3.54 -5.76
C THR A 175 -9.85 4.44 -4.54
#